data_AF-A0A6A6XXB3-F1
#
_entry.id   AF-A0A6A6XXB3-F1
#
_cell.length_a   1.000
_cell.length_b   1.000
_cell.length_c   1.000
_cell.angle_alpha   90.00
_cell.angle_beta   90.00
_cell.angle_gamma   90.00
#
_symmetry.space_group_name_H-M   'P 1'
#
loop_
_entity.id
_entity.type
_entity.pdbx_description
1 polymer ?
#
loop_
_entity_poly.entity_id
_entity_poly.type
_entity_poly.pdbx_seq_one_letter_code
_entity_poly.pdbx_strand_id
1 'polypeptide(L)'
;VAWSAPKPDDTIPTTDADMQALVKNLVLAIANNQDCLCSSTNRIFRNRWAAGANFYRPEQFEKLAWRIVNTMVTIHTEGWKHPVYDSGLMASLKATTSYTFAGRMEKILNLLTFSKRTCEDMLKNEKLLTIIGAPQVVLTHSRLNFQANKVKKRRINRGREAEKAEEE
;
A
#
# COMPACT_ATOMS: atom_id res chain seq x y z
N VAL A 1 11.31 -20.71 -8.23
CA VAL A 1 10.40 -20.63 -7.06
C VAL A 1 11.04 -19.71 -6.04
N ALA A 2 10.37 -18.62 -5.63
CA ALA A 2 10.97 -17.64 -4.71
C ALA A 2 10.82 -18.06 -3.24
N TRP A 3 9.73 -18.76 -2.91
CA TRP A 3 9.54 -19.47 -1.64
C TRP A 3 8.67 -20.72 -1.83
N SER A 4 8.75 -21.68 -0.91
CA SER A 4 7.79 -22.80 -0.73
C SER A 4 6.74 -22.45 0.32
N ALA A 5 5.49 -22.90 0.17
CA ALA A 5 4.37 -22.55 1.06
C ALA A 5 4.79 -22.54 2.55
N PRO A 6 4.42 -21.52 3.35
CA PRO A 6 4.84 -21.43 4.75
C PRO A 6 4.39 -22.66 5.54
N LYS A 7 4.92 -22.78 6.77
CA LYS A 7 4.42 -23.72 7.77
C LYS A 7 2.88 -23.62 7.87
N PRO A 8 2.19 -24.70 8.30
CA PRO A 8 0.75 -24.64 8.55
C PRO A 8 0.39 -23.36 9.31
N ASP A 9 -0.46 -22.55 8.71
CA ASP A 9 -0.84 -21.23 9.18
C ASP A 9 -2.36 -21.23 9.38
N ASP A 10 -2.76 -21.26 10.64
CA ASP A 10 -4.16 -21.26 11.09
C ASP A 10 -4.83 -19.89 10.93
N THR A 11 -4.07 -18.86 10.55
CA THR A 11 -4.58 -17.51 10.30
C THR A 11 -5.04 -17.29 8.86
N ILE A 12 -4.89 -18.29 7.99
CA ILE A 12 -5.46 -18.27 6.63
C ILE A 12 -6.98 -18.40 6.76
N PRO A 13 -7.77 -17.49 6.16
CA PRO A 13 -9.23 -17.56 6.22
C PRO A 13 -9.72 -18.85 5.54
N THR A 14 -10.62 -19.57 6.21
CA THR A 14 -11.16 -20.85 5.73
C THR A 14 -12.63 -20.75 5.33
N THR A 15 -13.30 -19.67 5.73
CA THR A 15 -14.71 -19.43 5.41
C THR A 15 -14.90 -18.14 4.62
N ASP A 16 -15.99 -18.07 3.85
CA ASP A 16 -16.39 -16.85 3.14
C ASP A 16 -16.64 -15.68 4.10
N ALA A 17 -17.11 -15.95 5.32
CA ALA A 17 -17.32 -14.93 6.34
C ALA A 17 -16.00 -14.28 6.77
N ASP A 18 -14.94 -15.07 6.97
CA ASP A 18 -13.61 -14.57 7.30
C ASP A 18 -13.06 -13.71 6.15
N MET A 19 -13.19 -14.20 4.92
CA MET A 19 -12.79 -13.48 3.72
C MET A 19 -13.51 -12.12 3.62
N GLN A 20 -14.82 -12.09 3.85
CA GLN A 20 -15.61 -10.86 3.84
C GLN A 20 -15.20 -9.89 4.95
N ALA A 21 -14.88 -10.37 6.15
CA ALA A 21 -14.40 -9.51 7.24
C ALA A 21 -13.08 -8.83 6.87
N LEU A 22 -12.15 -9.58 6.27
CA LEU A 22 -10.88 -9.06 5.78
C LEU A 22 -11.08 -8.03 4.66
N VAL A 23 -11.98 -8.31 3.71
CA VAL A 23 -12.34 -7.39 2.63
C VAL A 23 -12.90 -6.08 3.18
N LYS A 24 -13.83 -6.13 4.15
CA LYS A 24 -14.37 -4.94 4.81
C LYS A 24 -13.28 -4.07 5.44
N ASN A 25 -12.34 -4.70 6.15
CA ASN A 25 -11.21 -3.99 6.76
C ASN A 25 -10.31 -3.32 5.71
N LEU A 26 -10.03 -4.01 4.59
CA LEU A 26 -9.26 -3.45 3.48
C LEU A 26 -9.98 -2.29 2.80
N VAL A 27 -11.29 -2.38 2.59
CA VAL A 27 -12.09 -1.28 2.02
C VAL A 27 -12.00 -0.05 2.92
N LEU A 28 -12.15 -0.21 4.24
CA LEU A 28 -11.99 0.90 5.19
C LEU A 28 -10.58 1.50 5.15
N ALA A 29 -9.53 0.66 5.09
CA ALA A 29 -8.15 1.12 4.97
C ALA A 29 -7.91 1.92 3.67
N ILE A 30 -8.39 1.42 2.53
CA ILE A 30 -8.27 2.09 1.24
C ILE A 30 -9.03 3.42 1.25
N ALA A 31 -10.25 3.45 1.80
CA ALA A 31 -11.10 4.63 1.87
C ALA A 31 -10.66 5.65 2.93
N ASN A 32 -9.77 5.29 3.86
CA ASN A 32 -9.29 6.21 4.89
C ASN A 32 -8.73 7.50 4.27
N ASN A 33 -9.12 8.64 4.82
CA ASN A 33 -8.63 9.95 4.38
C ASN A 33 -8.02 10.79 5.51
N GLN A 34 -7.82 10.17 6.68
CA GLN A 34 -7.18 10.78 7.85
C GLN A 34 -5.71 10.35 7.96
N ASP A 35 -4.86 11.21 8.49
CA ASP A 35 -3.44 10.95 8.79
C ASP A 35 -2.62 10.32 7.64
N CYS A 36 -3.00 10.62 6.40
CA CYS A 36 -2.35 10.07 5.21
C CYS A 36 -0.94 10.64 5.02
N LEU A 37 -0.05 9.85 4.42
CA LEU A 37 1.31 10.23 3.99
C LEU A 37 1.29 11.11 2.72
N CYS A 38 0.34 12.02 2.64
CA CYS A 38 0.21 13.02 1.60
C CYS A 38 -0.52 14.25 2.17
N SER A 39 -0.28 15.40 1.55
CA SER A 39 -0.90 16.64 2.01
C SER A 39 -2.39 16.63 1.70
N SER A 40 -3.24 16.77 2.72
CA SER A 40 -4.71 16.88 2.55
C SER A 40 -5.11 18.09 1.69
N THR A 41 -4.26 19.13 1.65
CA THR A 41 -4.43 20.31 0.79
C THR A 41 -4.07 20.06 -0.68
N ASN A 42 -3.51 18.90 -1.04
CA ASN A 42 -3.17 18.57 -2.42
C ASN A 42 -4.45 18.43 -3.27
N ARG A 43 -4.50 19.08 -4.43
CA ARG A 43 -5.63 18.98 -5.38
C ARG A 43 -5.95 17.54 -5.77
N ILE A 44 -4.94 16.72 -6.03
CA ILE A 44 -5.12 15.31 -6.38
C ILE A 44 -5.76 14.55 -5.21
N PHE A 45 -5.29 14.80 -3.99
CA PHE A 45 -5.86 14.19 -2.79
C PHE A 45 -7.33 14.57 -2.63
N ARG A 46 -7.65 15.87 -2.72
CA ARG A 46 -9.03 16.35 -2.58
C ARG A 46 -9.97 15.77 -3.64
N ASN A 47 -9.52 15.69 -4.89
CA ASN A 47 -10.32 15.12 -5.97
C ASN A 47 -10.59 13.62 -5.79
N ARG A 48 -9.66 12.87 -5.18
CA ARG A 48 -9.71 11.41 -5.14
C ARG A 48 -10.16 10.80 -3.83
N TRP A 49 -9.90 11.47 -2.70
CA TRP A 49 -9.98 10.86 -1.36
C TRP A 49 -10.69 11.73 -0.31
N ALA A 50 -10.92 13.02 -0.56
CA ALA A 50 -11.65 13.85 0.40
C ALA A 50 -13.11 13.39 0.54
N ALA A 51 -13.76 13.82 1.62
CA ALA A 51 -15.18 13.58 1.80
C ALA A 51 -15.98 14.09 0.59
N GLY A 52 -16.83 13.24 0.02
CA GLY A 52 -17.61 13.53 -1.19
C GLY A 52 -16.85 13.39 -2.51
N ALA A 53 -15.60 12.92 -2.51
CA ALA A 53 -14.87 12.61 -3.73
C ALA A 53 -15.50 11.42 -4.47
N ASN A 54 -15.70 11.57 -5.79
CA ASN A 54 -16.34 10.55 -6.64
C ASN A 54 -15.41 9.97 -7.71
N PHE A 55 -14.10 10.22 -7.61
CA PHE A 55 -13.13 9.76 -8.61
C PHE A 55 -13.03 8.22 -8.66
N TYR A 56 -12.98 7.59 -7.49
CA TYR A 56 -13.07 6.14 -7.36
C TYR A 56 -14.43 5.76 -6.79
N ARG A 57 -15.03 4.71 -7.34
CA ARG A 57 -16.32 4.21 -6.86
C ARG A 57 -16.10 3.16 -5.75
N PRO A 58 -17.00 3.03 -4.76
CA PRO A 58 -16.86 2.06 -3.67
C PRO A 58 -16.63 0.61 -4.15
N GLU A 59 -17.26 0.21 -5.25
CA GLU A 59 -17.12 -1.15 -5.81
C GLU A 59 -15.71 -1.41 -6.35
N GLN A 60 -14.96 -0.35 -6.71
CA GLN A 60 -13.56 -0.49 -7.13
C GLN A 60 -12.66 -0.79 -5.94
N PHE A 61 -12.95 -0.21 -4.76
CA PHE A 61 -12.22 -0.53 -3.54
C PHE A 61 -12.49 -1.96 -3.10
N GLU A 62 -13.75 -2.39 -3.16
CA GLU A 62 -14.13 -3.77 -2.84
C GLU A 62 -13.49 -4.79 -3.80
N LYS A 63 -13.53 -4.55 -5.11
CA LYS A 63 -12.85 -5.39 -6.10
C LYS A 63 -11.34 -5.46 -5.85
N LEU A 64 -10.71 -4.35 -5.49
CA LEU A 64 -9.30 -4.36 -5.12
C LEU A 64 -9.05 -5.17 -3.84
N ALA A 65 -9.89 -5.00 -2.82
CA ALA A 65 -9.78 -5.74 -1.56
C ALA A 65 -9.89 -7.26 -1.80
N TRP A 66 -10.87 -7.72 -2.57
CA TRP A 66 -10.98 -9.14 -2.96
C TRP A 66 -9.74 -9.66 -3.67
N ARG A 67 -9.20 -8.87 -4.61
CA ARG A 67 -7.96 -9.25 -5.31
C ARG A 67 -6.78 -9.38 -4.36
N ILE A 68 -6.65 -8.49 -3.38
CA ILE A 68 -5.61 -8.56 -2.35
C ILE A 68 -5.75 -9.84 -1.53
N VAL A 69 -6.94 -10.09 -0.98
CA VAL A 69 -7.18 -11.28 -0.13
C VAL A 69 -6.91 -12.56 -0.92
N ASN A 70 -7.49 -12.70 -2.12
CA ASN A 70 -7.31 -13.90 -2.95
C ASN A 70 -5.84 -14.12 -3.31
N THR A 71 -5.14 -13.07 -3.73
CA THR A 71 -3.70 -13.17 -4.06
C THR A 71 -2.89 -13.58 -2.83
N MET A 72 -3.23 -13.05 -1.66
CA MET A 72 -2.54 -13.39 -0.42
C MET A 72 -2.82 -14.82 0.01
N VAL A 73 -4.06 -15.31 -0.12
CA VAL A 73 -4.41 -16.73 0.10
C VAL A 73 -3.55 -17.60 -0.80
N THR A 74 -3.52 -17.34 -2.12
CA THR A 74 -2.69 -18.10 -3.07
C THR A 74 -1.21 -18.12 -2.68
N ILE A 75 -0.64 -17.00 -2.25
CA ILE A 75 0.78 -16.94 -1.83
C ILE A 75 1.03 -17.78 -0.58
N HIS A 76 0.09 -17.79 0.37
CA HIS A 76 0.23 -18.54 1.61
C HIS A 76 -0.12 -20.03 1.48
N THR A 77 -0.97 -20.41 0.52
CA THR A 77 -1.31 -21.82 0.28
C THR A 77 -0.37 -22.49 -0.71
N GLU A 78 0.03 -21.79 -1.78
CA GLU A 78 0.80 -22.38 -2.88
C GLU A 78 2.25 -21.89 -2.94
N GLY A 79 2.58 -20.85 -2.17
CA GLY A 79 3.87 -20.18 -2.22
C GLY A 79 4.02 -19.17 -3.35
N TRP A 80 5.20 -18.55 -3.42
CA TRP A 80 5.46 -17.50 -4.39
C TRP A 80 5.95 -18.05 -5.74
N LYS A 81 5.06 -18.03 -6.74
CA LYS A 81 5.30 -18.55 -8.10
C LYS A 81 5.70 -17.49 -9.14
N HIS A 82 5.55 -16.19 -8.83
CA HIS A 82 5.81 -15.12 -9.79
C HIS A 82 7.33 -14.84 -9.91
N PRO A 83 7.89 -14.77 -11.14
CA PRO A 83 9.30 -14.49 -11.31
C PRO A 83 9.64 -13.06 -10.89
N VAL A 84 10.76 -12.90 -10.19
CA VAL A 84 11.33 -11.59 -9.83
C VAL A 84 12.80 -11.60 -10.18
N TYR A 85 13.18 -10.71 -11.09
CA TYR A 85 14.55 -10.61 -11.61
C TYR A 85 15.36 -9.51 -10.92
N ASP A 86 14.71 -8.64 -10.16
CA ASP A 86 15.36 -7.65 -9.32
C ASP A 86 15.86 -8.32 -8.02
N SER A 87 17.17 -8.32 -7.81
CA SER A 87 17.79 -9.01 -6.68
C SER A 87 17.45 -8.37 -5.33
N GLY A 88 17.26 -7.05 -5.28
CA GLY A 88 16.89 -6.32 -4.06
C GLY A 88 15.45 -6.59 -3.64
N LEU A 89 14.53 -6.62 -4.61
CA LEU A 89 13.15 -7.00 -4.40
C LEU A 89 13.06 -8.48 -4.01
N MET A 90 13.82 -9.36 -4.67
CA MET A 90 13.86 -10.77 -4.30
C MET A 90 14.33 -10.97 -2.85
N ALA A 91 15.38 -10.27 -2.42
CA ALA A 91 15.84 -10.30 -1.03
C ALA A 91 14.75 -9.83 -0.05
N SER A 92 14.03 -8.76 -0.40
CA SER A 92 12.91 -8.24 0.38
C SER A 92 11.77 -9.24 0.49
N LEU A 93 11.41 -9.94 -0.59
CA LEU A 93 10.39 -10.98 -0.59
C LEU A 93 10.80 -12.16 0.31
N LYS A 94 12.05 -12.62 0.18
CA LYS A 94 12.60 -13.71 1.00
C LYS A 94 12.57 -13.39 2.49
N ALA A 95 12.77 -12.13 2.87
CA ALA A 95 12.67 -11.68 4.26
C ALA A 95 11.26 -11.79 4.86
N THR A 96 10.22 -11.96 4.03
CA THR A 96 8.82 -12.10 4.48
C THR A 96 8.31 -13.54 4.47
N THR A 97 9.16 -14.51 4.17
CA THR A 97 8.79 -15.95 4.09
C THR A 97 8.27 -16.52 5.40
N SER A 98 8.68 -15.93 6.52
CA SER A 98 8.26 -16.30 7.87
C SER A 98 6.97 -15.63 8.33
N TYR A 99 6.37 -14.75 7.52
CA TYR A 99 5.14 -14.06 7.92
C TYR A 99 3.97 -15.04 7.90
N THR A 100 3.11 -14.94 8.92
CA THR A 100 1.76 -15.50 8.85
C THR A 100 0.87 -14.65 7.93
N PHE A 101 -0.27 -15.20 7.53
CA PHE A 101 -1.30 -14.54 6.77
C PHE A 101 -1.79 -13.29 7.51
N ALA A 102 -2.13 -13.42 8.80
CA ALA A 102 -2.54 -12.29 9.63
C ALA A 102 -1.45 -11.21 9.73
N GLY A 103 -0.19 -11.60 9.99
CA GLY A 103 0.91 -10.64 10.11
C GLY A 103 1.21 -9.90 8.80
N ARG A 104 1.04 -10.57 7.65
CA ARG A 104 1.13 -9.92 6.34
C ARG A 104 -0.07 -9.00 6.09
N MET A 105 -1.28 -9.44 6.45
CA MET A 105 -2.51 -8.64 6.30
C MET A 105 -2.42 -7.33 7.08
N GLU A 106 -2.00 -7.38 8.34
CA GLU A 106 -1.86 -6.21 9.20
C GLU A 106 -0.95 -5.15 8.57
N LYS A 107 0.17 -5.59 8.00
CA LYS A 107 1.12 -4.70 7.32
C LYS A 107 0.54 -4.08 6.06
N ILE A 108 -0.24 -4.83 5.30
CA ILE A 108 -0.95 -4.31 4.12
C ILE A 108 -2.02 -3.30 4.55
N LEU A 109 -2.83 -3.61 5.57
CA LEU A 109 -3.83 -2.69 6.12
C LEU A 109 -3.18 -1.38 6.56
N ASN A 110 -2.09 -1.44 7.33
CA ASN A 110 -1.34 -0.26 7.77
C ASN A 110 -0.86 0.57 6.55
N LEU A 111 -0.26 -0.10 5.56
CA LEU A 111 0.22 0.55 4.35
C LEU A 111 -0.89 1.26 3.56
N LEU A 112 -2.03 0.60 3.34
CA LEU A 112 -3.15 1.17 2.57
C LEU A 112 -3.90 2.26 3.32
N THR A 113 -3.94 2.17 4.64
CA THR A 113 -4.50 3.21 5.52
C THR A 113 -3.80 4.54 5.29
N PHE A 114 -2.45 4.54 5.29
CA PHE A 114 -1.68 5.78 5.27
C PHE A 114 -1.18 6.18 3.87
N SER A 115 -0.90 5.23 2.97
CA SER A 115 -0.31 5.53 1.66
C SER A 115 -1.34 5.52 0.54
N LYS A 116 -1.92 6.70 0.25
CA LYS A 116 -2.83 6.84 -0.90
C LYS A 116 -2.13 6.64 -2.24
N ARG A 117 -0.83 6.93 -2.33
CA ARG A 117 -0.05 6.64 -3.55
C ARG A 117 -0.01 5.14 -3.83
N THR A 118 0.16 4.32 -2.79
CA THR A 118 0.12 2.86 -2.92
C THR A 118 -1.27 2.38 -3.33
N CYS A 119 -2.33 2.94 -2.75
CA CYS A 119 -3.71 2.65 -3.16
C CYS A 119 -3.94 2.97 -4.64
N GLU A 120 -3.45 4.12 -5.12
CA GLU A 120 -3.54 4.51 -6.53
C GLU A 120 -2.81 3.55 -7.46
N ASP A 121 -1.57 3.15 -7.12
CA ASP A 121 -0.81 2.18 -7.91
C ASP A 121 -1.60 0.85 -8.02
N MET A 122 -2.18 0.36 -6.92
CA MET A 122 -2.96 -0.89 -6.93
C MET A 122 -4.29 -0.78 -7.68
N LEU A 123 -4.99 0.36 -7.57
CA LEU A 123 -6.23 0.62 -8.32
C LEU A 123 -5.99 0.69 -9.83
N LYS A 124 -4.77 1.05 -10.25
CA LYS A 124 -4.33 0.98 -11.65
C LYS A 124 -3.84 -0.40 -12.08
N ASN A 125 -3.96 -1.41 -11.22
CA ASN A 125 -3.40 -2.74 -11.45
C ASN A 125 -1.87 -2.77 -11.52
N GLU A 126 -1.19 -1.85 -10.85
CA GLU A 126 0.26 -1.79 -10.78
C GLU A 126 0.75 -2.30 -9.41
N LYS A 127 1.94 -2.91 -9.39
CA LYS A 127 2.69 -3.27 -8.16
C LYS A 127 1.96 -4.15 -7.14
N LEU A 128 0.80 -4.74 -7.48
CA LEU A 128 0.00 -5.59 -6.59
C LEU A 128 0.86 -6.63 -5.88
N LEU A 129 1.61 -7.42 -6.65
CA LEU A 129 2.47 -8.46 -6.13
C LEU A 129 3.56 -7.88 -5.23
N THR A 130 4.29 -6.86 -5.68
CA THR A 130 5.34 -6.20 -4.86
C THR A 130 4.81 -5.72 -3.52
N ILE A 131 3.61 -5.13 -3.50
CA ILE A 131 2.98 -4.59 -2.28
C ILE A 131 2.55 -5.73 -1.35
N ILE A 132 1.96 -6.79 -1.87
CA ILE A 132 1.57 -7.96 -1.06
C ILE A 132 2.80 -8.71 -0.55
N GLY A 133 3.82 -8.83 -1.41
CA GLY A 133 5.03 -9.58 -1.15
C GLY A 133 5.96 -8.91 -0.14
N ALA A 134 6.11 -7.59 -0.19
CA ALA A 134 7.02 -6.84 0.69
C ALA A 134 6.36 -5.56 1.26
N PRO A 135 5.23 -5.65 1.98
CA PRO A 135 4.46 -4.48 2.42
C PRO A 135 5.26 -3.55 3.34
N GLN A 136 6.11 -4.12 4.20
CA GLN A 136 6.95 -3.34 5.13
C GLN A 136 7.96 -2.46 4.39
N VAL A 137 8.58 -2.97 3.32
CA VAL A 137 9.57 -2.22 2.52
C VAL A 137 8.88 -1.06 1.82
N VAL A 138 7.71 -1.30 1.24
CA VAL A 138 6.90 -0.25 0.60
C VAL A 138 6.46 0.81 1.61
N LEU A 139 6.08 0.42 2.83
CA LEU A 139 5.72 1.35 3.89
C LEU A 139 6.91 2.22 4.33
N THR A 140 8.08 1.61 4.55
CA THR A 140 9.31 2.33 4.89
C THR A 140 9.66 3.34 3.80
N HIS A 141 9.67 2.94 2.53
CA HIS A 141 9.93 3.86 1.43
C HIS A 141 8.88 4.98 1.34
N SER A 142 7.61 4.68 1.56
CA SER A 142 6.54 5.69 1.55
C SER A 142 6.77 6.77 2.63
N ARG A 143 7.17 6.36 3.83
CA ARG A 143 7.49 7.29 4.93
C ARG A 143 8.74 8.13 4.64
N LEU A 144 9.81 7.51 4.16
CA LEU A 144 11.06 8.21 3.80
C LEU A 144 10.82 9.23 2.69
N ASN A 145 10.09 8.83 1.63
CA ASN A 145 9.74 9.72 0.53
C ASN A 145 8.86 10.89 0.99
N PHE A 146 7.91 10.65 1.89
CA PHE A 146 7.09 11.71 2.46
C PHE A 146 7.95 12.74 3.21
N GLN A 147 8.86 12.28 4.06
CA GLN A 147 9.78 13.17 4.81
C GLN A 147 10.71 13.94 3.87
N ALA A 148 11.33 13.26 2.91
CA ALA A 148 12.22 13.88 1.92
C ALA A 148 11.48 14.95 1.09
N ASN A 149 10.27 14.67 0.64
CA ASN A 149 9.45 15.62 -0.11
C ASN A 149 9.04 16.84 0.74
N LYS A 150 8.77 16.65 2.04
CA LYS A 150 8.49 17.75 2.97
C LYS A 150 9.70 18.67 3.12
N VAL A 151 10.91 18.11 3.27
CA VAL A 151 12.16 18.89 3.35
C VAL A 151 12.42 19.62 2.04
N LYS A 152 12.29 18.93 0.90
CA LYS A 152 12.47 19.53 -0.43
C LYS A 152 11.52 20.71 -0.65
N LYS A 153 10.24 20.58 -0.30
CA LYS A 153 9.25 21.67 -0.42
C LYS A 153 9.63 22.89 0.42
N ARG A 154 10.12 22.69 1.65
CA ARG A 154 10.61 23.80 2.50
C ARG A 154 11.79 24.52 1.86
N ARG A 155 12.76 23.78 1.30
CA ARG A 155 13.92 24.38 0.62
C ARG A 155 13.50 25.19 -0.61
N ILE A 156 12.59 24.64 -1.43
CA ILE A 156 12.07 25.34 -2.61
C ILE A 156 11.35 26.63 -2.22
N ASN A 157 10.51 26.60 -1.18
CA ASN A 157 9.80 27.80 -0.73
C ASN A 157 10.78 28.90 -0.26
N ARG A 158 11.81 28.54 0.51
CA ARG A 158 12.85 29.49 0.93
C ARG A 158 13.61 30.09 -0.25
N GLY A 159 13.97 29.27 -1.24
CA GLY A 159 14.62 29.76 -2.47
C GLY A 159 13.74 30.78 -3.21
N ARG A 160 12.45 30.48 -3.34
CA ARG A 160 11.48 31.40 -3.99
C ARG A 160 11.27 32.72 -3.22
N GLU A 161 11.33 32.67 -1.89
CA GLU A 161 11.24 33.87 -1.06
C GLU A 161 12.50 34.74 -1.21
N ALA A 162 13.68 34.12 -1.31
CA ALA A 162 14.94 34.82 -1.56
C ALA A 162 14.99 35.45 -2.97
N GLU A 163 14.59 34.71 -4.01
CA GLU A 163 14.51 35.24 -5.39
C GLU A 163 13.60 36.48 -5.47
N LYS A 164 12.44 36.44 -4.78
CA LYS A 164 11.53 37.59 -4.74
C LYS A 164 12.10 38.80 -4.01
N ALA A 165 12.89 38.58 -2.96
CA ALA A 165 13.50 39.66 -2.20
C ALA A 165 14.71 40.29 -2.94
N GLU A 166 15.30 39.60 -3.91
CA GLU A 166 16.34 40.15 -4.80
C GLU A 166 15.75 40.94 -5.98
N GLU A 167 14.47 40.71 -6.31
CA GLU A 167 13.73 41.40 -7.38
C GLU A 167 13.02 42.70 -6.92
N GLU A 168 12.90 42.93 -5.59
CA GLU A 168 12.31 44.14 -4.96
C GLU A 168 13.38 45.16 -4.54
#